data_AF-A0A916VVN2-F1
#
_entry.id   AF-A0A916VVN2-F1
#
_cell.length_a   1.000
_cell.length_b   1.000
_cell.length_c   1.000
_cell.angle_alpha   90.00
_cell.angle_beta   90.00
_cell.angle_gamma   90.00
#
_symmetry.space_group_name_H-M   'P 1'
#
loop_
_entity.id
_entity.type
_entity.pdbx_description
1 polymer ?
#
loop_
_entity_poly.entity_id
_entity_poly.type
_entity_poly.pdbx_seq_one_letter_code
_entity_poly.pdbx_strand_id
1 'polypeptide(L)'
;MSFVVEIQPEVLPKTDNSVGIDLGIKTFATFSDGTKVDAPKPLKKRIKKYQKLSKSLSHKTKGSKRYEKARIRVAKFHGKLKDTRTDFLHKLSTKIIRENQTVVLEDLNVSGMVKNRKLSRAISDLGWRQFRTFLEGKAEKYGRDFRVISRWEPTSQICSNCGFKGGKLDLQVREWECLNCGAKHDRDENAAINILVAGGQSETKKRTEPEPPKGARERGARNGRGGKRKTTAKVVAVNVSGAMRQQSVNPPRSLGSVGIPVPLGRGGCQCRRHIYGN
;
A
#
# COMPACT_ATOMS: atom_id res chain seq x y z
N MET A 1 36.73 -8.99 -5.93
CA MET A 1 36.23 -10.27 -6.45
C MET A 1 34.92 -10.59 -5.76
N SER A 2 33.91 -11.03 -6.50
CA SER A 2 32.70 -11.66 -5.96
C SER A 2 32.63 -13.07 -6.52
N PHE A 3 32.38 -14.06 -5.66
CA PHE A 3 32.13 -15.44 -6.06
C PHE A 3 30.72 -15.80 -5.61
N VAL A 4 30.06 -16.69 -6.35
CA VAL A 4 28.71 -17.19 -6.03
C VAL A 4 28.89 -18.53 -5.33
N VAL A 5 28.14 -18.75 -4.26
CA VAL A 5 28.13 -20.01 -3.52
C VAL A 5 26.71 -20.50 -3.46
N GLU A 6 26.52 -21.79 -3.74
CA GLU A 6 25.28 -22.48 -3.48
C GLU A 6 25.19 -22.79 -1.98
N ILE A 7 24.09 -22.39 -1.37
CA ILE A 7 23.85 -22.58 0.06
C ILE A 7 22.54 -23.35 0.17
N GLN A 8 22.49 -24.35 1.04
CA GLN A 8 21.22 -25.02 1.33
C GLN A 8 20.24 -24.01 1.96
N PRO A 9 18.96 -24.03 1.57
CA PRO A 9 17.96 -23.12 2.12
C PRO A 9 17.78 -23.36 3.61
N GLU A 10 17.82 -22.28 4.39
CA GLU A 10 17.65 -22.30 5.84
C GLU A 10 16.16 -22.26 6.15
N VAL A 11 15.49 -23.41 6.16
CA VAL A 11 14.05 -23.45 6.44
C VAL A 11 13.77 -23.13 7.90
N LEU A 12 12.90 -22.15 8.15
CA LEU A 12 12.49 -21.78 9.51
C LEU A 12 11.39 -22.73 10.03
N PRO A 13 11.23 -22.86 11.37
CA PRO A 13 10.09 -23.55 11.95
C PRO A 13 8.77 -22.99 11.41
N LYS A 14 7.79 -23.88 11.21
CA LYS A 14 6.45 -23.50 10.78
C LYS A 14 5.79 -22.59 11.83
N THR A 15 4.97 -21.67 11.35
CA THR A 15 4.11 -20.81 12.17
C THR A 15 2.73 -20.77 11.53
N ASP A 16 1.70 -20.42 12.30
CA ASP A 16 0.33 -20.29 11.81
C ASP A 16 -0.02 -18.83 11.43
N ASN A 17 0.95 -17.93 11.55
CA ASN A 17 0.76 -16.51 11.24
C ASN A 17 0.73 -16.26 9.73
N SER A 18 -0.22 -15.46 9.29
CA SER A 18 -0.31 -14.96 7.92
C SER A 18 -0.56 -13.46 7.94
N VAL A 19 0.01 -12.73 6.98
CA VAL A 19 -0.13 -11.26 6.92
C VAL A 19 -0.39 -10.77 5.50
N GLY A 20 -1.42 -9.94 5.35
CA GLY A 20 -1.65 -9.13 4.16
C GLY A 20 -1.01 -7.76 4.31
N ILE A 21 -0.41 -7.25 3.24
CA ILE A 21 0.34 -5.99 3.26
C ILE A 21 -0.19 -5.03 2.20
N ASP A 22 -0.75 -3.92 2.65
CA ASP A 22 -1.12 -2.77 1.81
C ASP A 22 0.06 -1.77 1.77
N LEU A 23 0.49 -1.34 0.57
CA LEU A 23 1.65 -0.47 0.39
C LEU A 23 1.24 0.97 0.09
N GLY A 24 1.76 1.93 0.87
CA GLY A 24 1.32 3.33 0.82
C GLY A 24 2.44 4.36 0.70
N ILE A 25 2.08 5.56 0.24
CA ILE A 25 3.03 6.70 0.15
C ILE A 25 3.16 7.42 1.50
N LYS A 26 2.05 7.55 2.24
CA LYS A 26 2.02 8.21 3.55
C LYS A 26 2.71 7.30 4.57
N THR A 27 2.12 6.13 4.78
CA THR A 27 2.62 4.99 5.56
C THR A 27 3.17 3.98 4.57
N PHE A 28 4.39 3.48 4.79
CA PHE A 28 5.06 2.60 3.82
C PHE A 28 4.30 1.28 3.62
N ALA A 29 3.87 0.68 4.72
CA ALA A 29 3.10 -0.55 4.73
C ALA A 29 2.10 -0.56 5.88
N THR A 30 0.88 -1.04 5.63
CA THR A 30 -0.14 -1.35 6.64
C THR A 30 -0.41 -2.85 6.58
N PHE A 31 -0.42 -3.52 7.73
CA PHE A 31 -0.61 -4.96 7.84
C PHE A 31 -2.05 -5.30 8.24
N SER A 32 -2.46 -6.53 7.93
CA SER A 32 -3.79 -7.05 8.28
C SER A 32 -4.03 -7.20 9.79
N ASP A 33 -2.98 -7.09 10.62
CA ASP A 33 -3.05 -7.05 12.09
C ASP A 33 -3.15 -5.63 12.66
N GLY A 34 -3.25 -4.61 11.80
CA GLY A 34 -3.31 -3.19 12.18
C GLY A 34 -1.94 -2.52 12.33
N THR A 35 -0.83 -3.25 12.22
CA THR A 35 0.52 -2.67 12.30
C THR A 35 0.77 -1.72 11.13
N LYS A 36 1.27 -0.51 11.43
CA LYS A 36 1.64 0.51 10.43
C LYS A 36 3.13 0.80 10.48
N VAL A 37 3.79 0.75 9.33
CA VAL A 37 5.23 0.95 9.20
C VAL A 37 5.52 2.19 8.37
N ASP A 38 6.32 3.10 8.90
CA ASP A 38 6.81 4.27 8.19
C ASP A 38 8.19 4.05 7.58
N ALA A 39 8.37 4.45 6.33
CA ALA A 39 9.67 4.44 5.68
C ALA A 39 10.55 5.61 6.16
N PRO A 40 11.86 5.40 6.33
CA PRO A 40 12.79 6.52 6.36
C PRO A 40 12.70 7.22 5.01
N LYS A 41 12.39 8.52 5.00
CA LYS A 41 12.33 9.38 3.79
C LYS A 41 13.60 10.22 3.67
N PRO A 42 14.80 9.62 3.48
CA PRO A 42 16.08 10.30 3.65
C PRO A 42 16.29 11.41 2.63
N LEU A 43 15.77 11.27 1.40
CA LEU A 43 15.87 12.32 0.39
C LEU A 43 15.01 13.52 0.79
N LYS A 44 13.78 13.30 1.27
CA LYS A 44 12.90 14.38 1.76
C LYS A 44 13.60 15.19 2.85
N LYS A 45 14.25 14.53 3.81
CA LYS A 45 15.01 15.18 4.90
C LYS A 45 16.24 15.96 4.41
N ARG A 46 16.85 15.56 3.29
CA ARG A 46 18.14 16.11 2.81
C ARG A 46 18.05 16.82 1.46
N ILE A 47 16.84 17.21 1.04
CA ILE A 47 16.59 17.75 -0.30
C ILE A 47 17.38 19.03 -0.60
N LYS A 48 17.51 19.94 0.39
CA LYS A 48 18.30 21.17 0.24
C LYS A 48 19.78 20.87 -0.03
N LYS A 49 20.34 19.84 0.63
CA LYS A 49 21.72 19.40 0.43
C LYS A 49 21.90 18.83 -0.98
N TYR A 50 20.96 17.99 -1.43
CA TYR A 50 20.94 17.48 -2.80
C TYR A 50 20.93 18.60 -3.83
N GLN A 51 20.02 19.57 -3.70
CA GLN A 51 19.92 20.71 -4.61
C GLN A 51 21.22 21.52 -4.69
N LYS A 52 21.87 21.79 -3.56
CA LYS A 52 23.18 22.48 -3.51
C LYS A 52 24.26 21.68 -4.24
N LEU A 53 24.35 20.37 -4.00
CA LEU A 53 25.33 19.50 -4.65
C LEU A 53 25.08 19.42 -6.17
N SER A 54 23.82 19.28 -6.58
CA SER A 54 23.42 19.22 -7.99
C SER A 54 23.71 20.54 -8.73
N LYS A 55 23.36 21.69 -8.14
CA LYS A 55 23.68 23.02 -8.70
C LYS A 55 25.19 23.26 -8.77
N SER A 56 25.92 22.82 -7.74
CA SER A 56 27.38 22.92 -7.74
C SER A 56 27.99 22.12 -8.88
N LEU A 57 27.48 20.91 -9.17
CA LEU A 57 27.94 20.06 -10.27
C LEU A 57 27.62 20.68 -11.64
N SER A 58 26.39 21.18 -11.84
CA SER A 58 25.98 21.73 -13.14
C SER A 58 26.78 22.96 -13.57
N HIS A 59 27.33 23.72 -12.62
CA HIS A 59 28.19 24.87 -12.91
C HIS A 59 29.65 24.50 -13.20
N LYS A 60 30.05 23.21 -13.16
CA LYS A 60 31.44 22.80 -13.44
C LYS A 60 31.58 22.31 -14.88
N THR A 61 32.67 22.69 -15.53
CA THR A 61 33.05 22.19 -16.86
C THR A 61 33.31 20.70 -16.82
N LYS A 62 32.53 19.92 -17.59
CA LYS A 62 32.68 18.47 -17.74
C LYS A 62 34.12 18.13 -18.13
N GLY A 63 34.67 17.05 -17.56
CA GLY A 63 36.07 16.64 -17.78
C GLY A 63 37.11 17.33 -16.89
N SER A 64 36.79 18.45 -16.24
CA SER A 64 37.72 19.10 -15.31
C SER A 64 37.88 18.32 -13.99
N LYS A 65 39.06 18.44 -13.34
CA LYS A 65 39.29 17.88 -11.99
C LYS A 65 38.26 18.36 -10.96
N ARG A 66 37.76 19.60 -11.10
CA ARG A 66 36.72 20.19 -10.22
C ARG A 66 35.34 19.56 -10.47
N TYR A 67 34.99 19.28 -11.72
CA TYR A 67 33.77 18.56 -12.07
C TYR A 67 33.79 17.15 -11.48
N GLU A 68 34.90 16.43 -11.62
CA GLU A 68 35.02 15.07 -11.11
C GLU A 68 34.83 15.01 -9.59
N LYS A 69 35.45 15.92 -8.84
CA LYS A 69 35.22 16.06 -7.39
C LYS A 69 33.74 16.35 -7.05
N ALA A 70 33.04 17.16 -7.85
CA ALA A 70 31.61 17.43 -7.64
C ALA A 70 30.73 16.20 -7.97
N ARG A 71 31.05 15.48 -9.06
CA ARG A 71 30.37 14.26 -9.49
C ARG A 71 30.43 13.19 -8.42
N ILE A 72 31.63 12.95 -7.86
CA ILE A 72 31.84 12.01 -6.75
C ILE A 72 31.01 12.40 -5.52
N ARG A 73 30.91 13.70 -5.18
CA ARG A 73 30.09 14.14 -4.03
C ARG A 73 28.61 13.85 -4.23
N VAL A 74 28.08 14.09 -5.44
CA VAL A 74 26.69 13.74 -5.80
C VAL A 74 26.50 12.21 -5.75
N ALA A 75 27.44 11.44 -6.30
CA ALA A 75 27.41 9.98 -6.27
C ALA A 75 27.41 9.43 -4.84
N LYS A 76 28.30 9.91 -3.97
CA LYS A 76 28.35 9.55 -2.54
C LYS A 76 27.04 9.87 -1.82
N PHE A 77 26.41 11.00 -2.15
CA PHE A 77 25.11 11.36 -1.60
C PHE A 77 24.03 10.35 -2.01
N HIS A 78 23.94 10.00 -3.30
CA HIS A 78 23.01 8.98 -3.77
C HIS A 78 23.30 7.59 -3.19
N GLY A 79 24.58 7.22 -3.03
CA GLY A 79 24.99 6.00 -2.35
C GLY A 79 24.41 5.93 -0.95
N LYS A 80 24.59 6.98 -0.13
CA LYS A 80 24.04 7.00 1.23
C LYS A 80 22.51 6.90 1.28
N LEU A 81 21.80 7.50 0.32
CA LEU A 81 20.34 7.36 0.22
C LEU A 81 19.95 5.91 -0.11
N LYS A 82 20.62 5.30 -1.09
CA LYS A 82 20.40 3.91 -1.49
C LYS A 82 20.65 2.97 -0.32
N ASP A 83 21.74 3.14 0.41
CA ASP A 83 22.11 2.28 1.54
C ASP A 83 21.11 2.40 2.67
N THR A 84 20.68 3.62 3.01
CA THR A 84 19.66 3.86 4.05
C THR A 84 18.33 3.19 3.71
N ARG A 85 17.90 3.31 2.45
CA ARG A 85 16.67 2.67 1.98
C ARG A 85 16.82 1.14 1.99
N THR A 86 17.93 0.63 1.47
CA THR A 86 18.19 -0.81 1.35
C THR A 86 18.28 -1.48 2.72
N ASP A 87 18.93 -0.84 3.71
CA ASP A 87 18.98 -1.30 5.10
C ASP A 87 17.58 -1.43 5.71
N PHE A 88 16.75 -0.38 5.59
CA PHE A 88 15.37 -0.41 6.05
C PHE A 88 14.57 -1.55 5.40
N LEU A 89 14.64 -1.66 4.06
CA LEU A 89 13.92 -2.69 3.33
C LEU A 89 14.37 -4.10 3.72
N HIS A 90 15.67 -4.33 3.92
CA HIS A 90 16.16 -5.62 4.39
C HIS A 90 15.67 -5.94 5.79
N LYS A 91 15.77 -5.01 6.74
CA LYS A 91 15.30 -5.23 8.12
C LYS A 91 13.82 -5.55 8.16
N LEU A 92 13.01 -4.76 7.47
CA LEU A 92 11.56 -4.95 7.44
C LEU A 92 11.17 -6.28 6.77
N SER A 93 11.70 -6.58 5.59
CA SER A 93 11.38 -7.85 4.90
C SER A 93 11.87 -9.07 5.68
N THR A 94 13.02 -9.00 6.36
CA THR A 94 13.48 -10.09 7.24
C THR A 94 12.52 -10.29 8.41
N LYS A 95 12.08 -9.20 9.05
CA LYS A 95 11.14 -9.26 10.17
C LYS A 95 9.84 -9.96 9.73
N ILE A 96 9.22 -9.47 8.66
CA ILE A 96 7.96 -10.01 8.12
C ILE A 96 8.07 -11.51 7.83
N ILE A 97 9.13 -11.92 7.13
CA ILE A 97 9.34 -13.32 6.71
C ILE A 97 9.64 -14.25 7.90
N ARG A 98 10.27 -13.73 8.96
CA ARG A 98 10.51 -14.52 10.16
C ARG A 98 9.25 -14.74 10.99
N GLU A 99 8.40 -13.72 11.07
CA GLU A 99 7.20 -13.72 11.92
C GLU A 99 5.99 -14.41 11.29
N ASN A 100 5.97 -14.61 9.96
CA ASN A 100 4.80 -15.11 9.21
C ASN A 100 5.15 -16.29 8.32
N GLN A 101 4.21 -17.24 8.21
CA GLN A 101 4.28 -18.39 7.31
C GLN A 101 3.81 -18.04 5.90
N THR A 102 2.74 -17.24 5.80
CA THR A 102 2.24 -16.71 4.53
C THR A 102 2.27 -15.19 4.54
N VAL A 103 2.81 -14.61 3.46
CA VAL A 103 2.85 -13.15 3.25
C VAL A 103 2.19 -12.84 1.93
N VAL A 104 1.19 -11.96 1.95
CA VAL A 104 0.42 -11.58 0.76
C VAL A 104 0.61 -10.10 0.46
N LEU A 105 0.94 -9.77 -0.79
CA LEU A 105 1.14 -8.42 -1.27
C LEU A 105 0.27 -8.12 -2.49
N GLU A 106 -0.14 -6.87 -2.68
CA GLU A 106 -0.73 -6.44 -3.95
C GLU A 106 0.34 -6.18 -5.04
N ASP A 107 -0.03 -6.40 -6.30
CA ASP A 107 0.83 -6.07 -7.45
C ASP A 107 0.78 -4.58 -7.81
N LEU A 108 1.62 -3.75 -7.19
CA LEU A 108 1.71 -2.33 -7.56
C LEU A 108 2.30 -2.11 -8.96
N ASN A 109 1.64 -1.28 -9.78
CA ASN A 109 2.18 -0.77 -11.05
C ASN A 109 3.24 0.32 -10.83
N VAL A 110 4.33 0.00 -10.14
CA VAL A 110 5.35 0.98 -9.74
C VAL A 110 5.92 1.75 -10.95
N SER A 111 6.14 1.08 -12.08
CA SER A 111 6.64 1.71 -13.32
C SER A 111 5.64 2.72 -13.90
N GLY A 112 4.34 2.45 -13.81
CA GLY A 112 3.31 3.42 -14.15
C GLY A 112 3.27 4.59 -13.17
N MET A 113 3.33 4.30 -11.86
CA MET A 113 3.20 5.34 -10.83
C MET A 113 4.37 6.34 -10.82
N VAL A 114 5.60 5.89 -11.14
CA VAL A 114 6.75 6.80 -11.24
C VAL A 114 6.68 7.76 -12.44
N LYS A 115 5.77 7.54 -13.40
CA LYS A 115 5.52 8.51 -14.47
C LYS A 115 4.82 9.77 -13.96
N ASN A 116 4.13 9.70 -12.82
CA ASN A 116 3.52 10.87 -12.19
C ASN A 116 4.61 11.80 -11.62
N ARG A 117 4.84 12.94 -12.27
CA ARG A 117 5.90 13.90 -11.91
C ARG A 117 5.79 14.46 -10.48
N LYS A 118 4.58 14.48 -9.89
CA LYS A 118 4.37 14.98 -8.52
C LYS A 118 4.79 13.94 -7.46
N LEU A 119 4.60 12.65 -7.75
CA LEU A 119 4.81 11.56 -6.78
C LEU A 119 6.06 10.71 -7.08
N SER A 120 6.61 10.78 -8.28
CA SER A 120 7.72 9.94 -8.76
C SER A 120 8.90 9.88 -7.79
N ARG A 121 9.29 11.04 -7.25
CA ARG A 121 10.38 11.15 -6.27
C ARG A 121 10.05 10.44 -4.96
N ALA A 122 8.84 10.62 -4.44
CA ALA A 122 8.42 9.97 -3.20
C ALA A 122 8.36 8.45 -3.36
N ILE A 123 7.76 7.98 -4.46
CA ILE A 123 7.67 6.55 -4.81
C ILE A 123 9.05 5.93 -4.96
N SER A 124 9.96 6.63 -5.65
CA SER A 124 11.34 6.17 -5.82
C SER A 124 12.09 6.07 -4.48
N ASP A 125 11.80 6.94 -3.52
CA ASP A 125 12.43 6.92 -2.18
C ASP A 125 11.93 5.73 -1.34
N LEU A 126 10.73 5.20 -1.59
CA LEU A 126 10.15 4.07 -0.85
C LEU A 126 10.72 2.72 -1.29
N GLY A 127 10.96 2.52 -2.60
CA GLY A 127 11.62 1.31 -3.09
C GLY A 127 10.77 0.04 -3.09
N TRP A 128 9.45 0.15 -3.31
CA TRP A 128 8.52 -1.00 -3.30
C TRP A 128 8.92 -2.18 -4.19
N ARG A 129 9.45 -1.93 -5.39
CA ARG A 129 9.92 -3.02 -6.26
C ARG A 129 11.04 -3.83 -5.59
N GLN A 130 12.00 -3.14 -4.96
CA GLN A 130 13.10 -3.79 -4.24
C GLN A 130 12.58 -4.52 -2.98
N PHE A 131 11.59 -3.94 -2.30
CA PHE A 131 10.95 -4.57 -1.16
C PHE A 131 10.29 -5.91 -1.52
N ARG A 132 9.51 -5.94 -2.61
CA ARG A 132 8.92 -7.16 -3.15
C ARG A 132 9.98 -8.22 -3.46
N THR A 133 11.04 -7.85 -4.20
CA THR A 133 12.15 -8.77 -4.50
C THR A 133 12.80 -9.33 -3.24
N PHE A 134 12.92 -8.52 -2.18
CA PHE A 134 13.46 -9.00 -0.91
C PHE A 134 12.51 -9.93 -0.15
N LEU A 135 11.20 -9.71 -0.22
CA LEU A 135 10.22 -10.64 0.33
C LEU A 135 10.25 -11.97 -0.43
N GLU A 136 10.19 -11.94 -1.77
CA GLU A 136 10.25 -13.13 -2.64
C GLU A 136 11.50 -13.97 -2.34
N GLY A 137 12.69 -13.38 -2.44
CA GLY A 137 13.94 -14.13 -2.23
C GLY A 137 14.14 -14.63 -0.80
N LYS A 138 13.60 -13.94 0.21
CA LYS A 138 13.66 -14.42 1.60
C LYS A 138 12.60 -15.46 1.90
N ALA A 139 11.42 -15.36 1.30
CA ALA A 139 10.39 -16.38 1.42
C ALA A 139 10.91 -17.72 0.88
N GLU A 140 11.50 -17.69 -0.32
CA GLU A 140 12.17 -18.84 -0.91
C GLU A 140 13.27 -19.38 0.01
N LYS A 141 14.17 -18.51 0.49
CA LYS A 141 15.27 -18.90 1.38
C LYS A 141 14.78 -19.59 2.67
N TYR A 142 13.72 -19.05 3.29
CA TYR A 142 13.28 -19.45 4.63
C TYR A 142 12.09 -20.42 4.62
N GLY A 143 11.65 -20.89 3.46
CA GLY A 143 10.50 -21.81 3.33
C GLY A 143 9.17 -21.17 3.71
N ARG A 144 8.98 -19.89 3.36
CA ARG A 144 7.70 -19.17 3.52
C ARG A 144 6.94 -19.10 2.22
N ASP A 145 5.64 -18.98 2.34
CA ASP A 145 4.73 -18.80 1.21
C ASP A 145 4.54 -17.30 0.93
N PHE A 146 4.95 -16.84 -0.24
CA PHE A 146 4.78 -15.46 -0.66
C PHE A 146 3.86 -15.39 -1.87
N ARG A 147 2.76 -14.66 -1.73
CA ARG A 147 1.72 -14.53 -2.75
C ARG A 147 1.58 -13.07 -3.18
N VAL A 148 1.40 -12.87 -4.48
CA VAL A 148 1.09 -11.55 -5.03
C VAL A 148 -0.29 -11.60 -5.68
N ILE A 149 -1.21 -10.81 -5.16
CA ILE A 149 -2.57 -10.73 -5.71
C ILE A 149 -2.63 -9.77 -6.89
N SER A 150 -3.65 -9.95 -7.72
CA SER A 150 -3.93 -9.05 -8.83
C SER A 150 -4.18 -7.62 -8.35
N ARG A 151 -3.60 -6.66 -9.07
CA ARG A 151 -3.83 -5.22 -8.85
C ARG A 151 -5.27 -4.76 -9.12
N TRP A 152 -6.06 -5.60 -9.78
CA TRP A 152 -7.46 -5.33 -10.10
C TRP A 152 -8.40 -5.82 -8.99
N GLU A 153 -7.86 -6.49 -7.98
CA GLU A 153 -8.62 -6.93 -6.81
C GLU A 153 -9.11 -5.69 -6.05
N PRO A 154 -10.43 -5.54 -5.81
CA PRO A 154 -11.01 -4.36 -5.18
C PRO A 154 -10.83 -4.33 -3.65
N THR A 155 -9.63 -4.61 -3.16
CA THR A 155 -9.32 -4.77 -1.73
C THR A 155 -9.67 -3.54 -0.89
N SER A 156 -9.51 -2.33 -1.44
CA SER A 156 -9.88 -1.09 -0.73
C SER A 156 -11.36 -0.71 -0.86
N GLN A 157 -12.18 -1.49 -1.55
CA GLN A 157 -13.59 -1.18 -1.86
C GLN A 157 -14.57 -2.20 -1.24
N ILE A 158 -14.04 -3.28 -0.68
CA ILE A 158 -14.79 -4.34 -0.02
C ILE A 158 -14.72 -4.11 1.50
N CYS A 159 -15.84 -4.28 2.18
CA CYS A 159 -15.87 -4.37 3.63
C CYS A 159 -15.26 -5.70 4.07
N SER A 160 -14.14 -5.66 4.80
CA SER A 160 -13.51 -6.86 5.37
C SER A 160 -14.41 -7.59 6.36
N ASN A 161 -15.40 -6.94 6.96
CA ASN A 161 -16.28 -7.60 7.95
C ASN A 161 -17.45 -8.37 7.32
N CYS A 162 -18.00 -7.91 6.19
CA CYS A 162 -19.22 -8.50 5.60
C CYS A 162 -19.16 -8.74 4.08
N GLY A 163 -18.04 -8.46 3.42
CA GLY A 163 -17.87 -8.63 1.98
C GLY A 163 -18.58 -7.60 1.10
N PHE A 164 -19.35 -6.66 1.68
CA PHE A 164 -20.08 -5.66 0.90
C PHE A 164 -19.14 -4.77 0.08
N LYS A 165 -19.38 -4.67 -1.23
CA LYS A 165 -18.61 -3.84 -2.16
C LYS A 165 -19.22 -2.45 -2.25
N GLY A 166 -18.69 -1.50 -1.47
CA GLY A 166 -19.15 -0.10 -1.42
C GLY A 166 -18.68 0.77 -2.58
N GLY A 167 -17.84 0.24 -3.47
CA GLY A 167 -17.29 0.98 -4.61
C GLY A 167 -16.07 1.82 -4.26
N LYS A 168 -15.69 2.72 -5.17
CA LYS A 168 -14.44 3.48 -5.07
C LYS A 168 -14.56 4.62 -4.07
N LEU A 169 -13.73 4.58 -3.03
CA LEU A 169 -13.55 5.69 -2.08
C LEU A 169 -12.52 6.70 -2.61
N ASP A 170 -12.71 7.98 -2.29
CA ASP A 170 -11.72 9.01 -2.56
C ASP A 170 -10.45 8.76 -1.73
N LEU A 171 -9.28 9.13 -2.26
CA LEU A 171 -7.99 8.91 -1.62
C LEU A 171 -7.85 9.64 -0.28
N GLN A 172 -8.59 10.73 -0.10
CA GLN A 172 -8.61 11.52 1.13
C GLN A 172 -9.40 10.86 2.26
N VAL A 173 -10.35 9.99 1.94
CA VAL A 173 -11.12 9.23 2.93
C VAL A 173 -10.20 8.19 3.57
N ARG A 174 -9.93 8.36 4.86
CA ARG A 174 -9.09 7.44 5.63
C ARG A 174 -9.87 6.53 6.55
N GLU A 175 -11.04 6.98 6.98
CA GLU A 175 -11.96 6.21 7.79
C GLU A 175 -13.34 6.25 7.12
N TRP A 176 -14.06 5.14 7.17
CA TRP A 176 -15.39 5.02 6.61
C TRP A 176 -16.22 3.99 7.38
N GLU A 177 -17.54 4.09 7.27
CA GLU A 177 -18.50 3.16 7.86
C GLU A 177 -19.17 2.34 6.77
N CYS A 178 -19.26 1.03 6.96
CA CYS A 178 -19.90 0.15 6.00
C CYS A 178 -21.41 0.35 5.98
N LEU A 179 -21.96 0.71 4.81
CA LEU A 179 -23.40 0.91 4.62
C LEU A 179 -24.25 -0.35 4.81
N ASN A 180 -23.65 -1.55 4.78
CA ASN A 180 -24.37 -2.82 4.94
C ASN A 180 -24.37 -3.33 6.39
N CYS A 181 -23.23 -3.26 7.09
CA CYS A 181 -23.08 -3.84 8.44
C CYS A 181 -22.72 -2.84 9.54
N GLY A 182 -22.54 -1.55 9.22
CA GLY A 182 -22.19 -0.51 10.19
C GLY A 182 -20.74 -0.59 10.73
N ALA A 183 -19.92 -1.53 10.26
CA ALA A 183 -18.53 -1.64 10.70
C ALA A 183 -17.73 -0.39 10.30
N LYS A 184 -16.95 0.15 11.25
CA LYS A 184 -16.01 1.25 11.02
C LYS A 184 -14.65 0.73 10.63
N HIS A 185 -14.06 1.31 9.60
CA HIS A 185 -12.81 0.85 9.01
C HIS A 185 -11.80 1.98 8.86
N ASP A 186 -10.54 1.72 9.25
CA ASP A 186 -9.40 2.37 8.61
C ASP A 186 -9.24 1.78 7.20
N ARG A 187 -9.08 2.66 6.20
CA ARG A 187 -9.05 2.26 4.80
C ARG A 187 -7.86 1.36 4.46
N ASP A 188 -6.68 1.68 4.96
CA ASP A 188 -5.44 0.98 4.63
C ASP A 188 -5.41 -0.39 5.36
N GLU A 189 -5.91 -0.46 6.60
CA GLU A 189 -6.07 -1.71 7.36
C GLU A 189 -7.11 -2.65 6.73
N ASN A 190 -8.28 -2.12 6.36
CA ASN A 190 -9.32 -2.90 5.67
C ASN A 190 -8.80 -3.46 4.34
N ALA A 191 -8.03 -2.67 3.59
CA ALA A 191 -7.37 -3.15 2.38
C ALA A 191 -6.39 -4.28 2.68
N ALA A 192 -5.55 -4.15 3.72
CA ALA A 192 -4.60 -5.19 4.11
C ALA A 192 -5.28 -6.52 4.52
N ILE A 193 -6.41 -6.47 5.23
CA ILE A 193 -7.22 -7.65 5.55
C ILE A 193 -7.76 -8.29 4.27
N ASN A 194 -8.35 -7.50 3.36
CA ASN A 194 -8.85 -8.03 2.09
C ASN A 194 -7.74 -8.58 1.19
N ILE A 195 -6.52 -8.01 1.24
CA ILE A 195 -5.34 -8.55 0.55
C ILE A 195 -5.02 -9.95 1.07
N LEU A 196 -5.02 -10.13 2.39
CA LEU A 196 -4.78 -11.45 3.02
C LEU A 196 -5.84 -12.47 2.54
N VAL A 197 -7.12 -12.08 2.56
CA VAL A 197 -8.23 -12.93 2.14
C VAL A 197 -8.16 -13.30 0.66
N ALA A 198 -7.91 -12.33 -0.22
CA ALA A 198 -7.72 -12.57 -1.65
C ALA A 198 -6.50 -13.45 -1.93
N GLY A 199 -5.52 -13.45 -1.03
CA GLY A 199 -4.40 -14.39 -1.01
C GLY A 199 -4.76 -15.80 -0.58
N GLY A 200 -6.03 -16.12 -0.29
CA GLY A 200 -6.51 -17.46 0.08
C GLY A 200 -6.30 -17.81 1.56
N GLN A 201 -6.17 -16.82 2.43
CA GLN A 201 -6.06 -17.01 3.89
C GLN A 201 -7.36 -16.58 4.57
N SER A 202 -7.71 -17.19 5.70
CA SER A 202 -8.80 -16.69 6.53
C SER A 202 -8.40 -15.37 7.19
N GLU A 203 -9.36 -14.48 7.41
CA GLU A 203 -9.14 -13.24 8.15
C GLU A 203 -8.47 -13.53 9.50
N THR A 204 -7.39 -12.80 9.82
CA THR A 204 -6.73 -12.88 11.13
C THR A 204 -7.67 -12.35 12.21
N LYS A 205 -8.42 -13.24 12.88
CA LYS A 205 -9.15 -12.90 14.11
C LYS A 205 -8.17 -12.70 15.26
N LYS A 206 -7.58 -11.50 15.36
CA LYS A 206 -7.06 -10.96 16.63
C LYS A 206 -7.54 -9.54 16.82
N ARG A 207 -8.82 -9.39 17.16
CA ARG A 207 -9.29 -8.21 17.90
C ARG A 207 -9.06 -8.51 19.38
N THR A 208 -7.98 -8.00 19.96
CA THR A 208 -8.04 -7.67 21.39
C THR A 208 -9.03 -6.53 21.52
N GLU A 209 -10.19 -6.82 22.11
CA GLU A 209 -11.11 -5.78 22.54
C GLU A 209 -10.36 -4.79 23.45
N PRO A 210 -10.60 -3.47 23.34
CA PRO A 210 -10.08 -2.55 24.33
C PRO A 210 -10.64 -2.91 25.69
N GLU A 211 -9.77 -3.21 26.67
CA GLU A 211 -10.21 -3.47 28.05
C GLU A 211 -11.14 -2.32 28.50
N PRO A 212 -12.26 -2.63 29.16
CA PRO A 212 -13.12 -1.59 29.72
C PRO A 212 -12.30 -0.76 30.71
N PRO A 213 -12.50 0.57 30.77
CA PRO A 213 -11.74 1.43 31.65
C PRO A 213 -11.89 0.97 33.09
N LYS A 214 -10.80 0.47 33.68
CA LYS A 214 -10.72 0.16 35.11
C LYS A 214 -10.82 1.48 35.88
N GLY A 215 -11.94 1.70 36.55
CA GLY A 215 -12.08 2.76 37.54
C GLY A 215 -13.24 3.74 37.33
N ALA A 216 -14.47 3.25 37.17
CA ALA A 216 -15.63 4.03 37.60
C ALA A 216 -15.78 3.84 39.12
N ARG A 217 -15.19 4.75 39.90
CA ARG A 217 -15.53 4.88 41.33
C ARG A 217 -17.03 5.17 41.42
N GLU A 218 -17.77 4.26 42.06
CA GLU A 218 -19.13 4.52 42.52
C GLU A 218 -19.11 5.79 43.39
N ARG A 219 -19.73 6.87 42.88
CA ARG A 219 -20.02 8.04 43.71
C ARG A 219 -21.38 7.81 44.34
N GLY A 220 -21.34 7.56 45.65
CA GLY A 220 -22.49 7.32 46.50
C GLY A 220 -23.56 8.40 46.38
N ALA A 221 -24.80 7.93 46.57
CA ALA A 221 -26.00 8.72 46.65
C ALA A 221 -25.86 9.86 47.67
N ARG A 222 -26.22 11.08 47.25
CA ARG A 222 -26.64 12.15 48.17
C ARG A 222 -27.93 12.77 47.67
N ASN A 223 -28.90 12.77 48.56
CA ASN A 223 -30.18 13.45 48.45
C ASN A 223 -29.98 14.96 48.31
N GLY A 224 -30.63 15.57 47.33
CA GLY A 224 -30.69 17.02 47.14
C GLY A 224 -31.99 17.42 46.47
N ARG A 225 -32.88 18.06 47.24
CA ARG A 225 -34.15 18.64 46.80
C ARG A 225 -33.91 19.84 45.88
N GLY A 226 -34.74 20.00 44.85
CA GLY A 226 -35.12 21.31 44.32
C GLY A 226 -34.87 21.58 42.84
N GLY A 227 -35.92 22.07 42.16
CA GLY A 227 -35.79 22.97 41.02
C GLY A 227 -36.25 22.44 39.66
N LYS A 228 -37.56 22.59 39.37
CA LYS A 228 -38.07 22.55 37.99
C LYS A 228 -37.45 23.68 37.18
N ARG A 229 -36.74 23.37 36.08
CA ARG A 229 -36.58 24.27 34.93
C ARG A 229 -36.80 23.49 33.64
N LYS A 230 -37.80 23.95 32.88
CA LYS A 230 -38.07 23.52 31.51
C LYS A 230 -36.98 24.10 30.61
N THR A 231 -36.31 23.25 29.83
CA THR A 231 -35.57 23.67 28.64
C THR A 231 -36.00 22.80 27.47
N THR A 232 -36.60 23.46 26.49
CA THR A 232 -37.07 22.90 25.22
C THR A 232 -35.86 22.66 24.31
N ALA A 233 -35.51 21.39 24.10
CA ALA A 233 -34.61 20.99 23.01
C ALA A 233 -35.44 20.65 21.77
N LYS A 234 -35.31 21.48 20.73
CA LYS A 234 -35.86 21.22 19.38
C LYS A 234 -35.22 19.96 18.81
N VAL A 235 -36.01 18.90 18.68
CA VAL A 235 -35.71 17.78 17.78
C VAL A 235 -36.06 18.26 16.37
N VAL A 236 -35.07 18.45 15.51
CA VAL A 236 -35.30 18.66 14.08
C VAL A 236 -35.50 17.27 13.46
N ALA A 237 -36.76 16.86 13.37
CA ALA A 237 -37.17 15.76 12.53
C ALA A 237 -37.10 16.22 11.06
N VAL A 238 -36.18 15.66 10.28
CA VAL A 238 -36.22 15.80 8.83
C VAL A 238 -37.10 14.67 8.30
N ASN A 239 -38.35 15.01 8.00
CA ASN A 239 -39.25 14.16 7.22
C ASN A 239 -38.67 13.99 5.81
N VAL A 240 -38.45 12.75 5.38
CA VAL A 240 -38.32 12.42 3.96
C VAL A 240 -39.63 11.72 3.55
N SER A 241 -40.62 12.53 3.22
CA SER A 241 -41.80 12.11 2.46
C SER A 241 -41.50 12.38 0.99
N GLY A 242 -41.34 11.33 0.18
CA GLY A 242 -40.94 11.49 -1.21
C GLY A 242 -41.12 10.24 -2.07
N ALA A 243 -42.38 9.99 -2.41
CA ALA A 243 -42.86 9.34 -3.64
C ALA A 243 -42.17 8.06 -4.15
N MET A 244 -42.86 6.94 -3.96
CA MET A 244 -42.83 5.79 -4.86
C MET A 244 -42.98 6.26 -6.33
N ARG A 245 -41.98 6.00 -7.16
CA ARG A 245 -42.17 5.82 -8.60
C ARG A 245 -41.71 4.41 -8.96
N GLN A 246 -42.69 3.58 -9.29
CA GLN A 246 -42.49 2.33 -10.01
C GLN A 246 -41.84 2.67 -11.34
N GLN A 247 -40.65 2.12 -11.60
CA GLN A 247 -40.15 1.96 -12.95
C GLN A 247 -40.09 0.47 -13.24
N SER A 248 -40.79 0.10 -14.29
CA SER A 248 -40.94 -1.25 -14.81
C SER A 248 -39.58 -1.85 -15.15
N VAL A 249 -39.42 -3.08 -14.68
CA VAL A 249 -38.34 -3.99 -15.04
C VAL A 249 -38.61 -4.46 -16.46
N ASN A 250 -37.75 -4.11 -17.42
CA ASN A 250 -37.74 -4.76 -18.73
C ASN A 250 -36.69 -5.89 -18.70
N PRO A 251 -37.03 -7.11 -19.12
CA PRO A 251 -36.09 -8.23 -19.14
C PRO A 251 -35.04 -8.07 -20.26
N PRO A 252 -33.79 -8.55 -20.07
CA PRO A 252 -32.79 -8.52 -21.13
C PRO A 252 -33.14 -9.53 -22.23
N ARG A 253 -33.18 -9.02 -23.47
CA ARG A 253 -33.32 -9.83 -24.69
C ARG A 253 -32.04 -10.63 -24.96
N SER A 254 -32.29 -11.82 -25.50
CA SER A 254 -31.38 -12.90 -25.83
C SER A 254 -30.24 -12.55 -26.79
N LEU A 255 -29.16 -13.31 -26.61
CA LEU A 255 -27.94 -13.42 -27.41
C LEU A 255 -28.21 -13.57 -28.91
N GLY A 256 -27.56 -12.73 -29.71
CA GLY A 256 -27.38 -12.89 -31.15
C GLY A 256 -25.88 -12.87 -31.47
N SER A 257 -25.37 -14.03 -31.85
CA SER A 257 -24.02 -14.30 -32.34
C SER A 257 -23.75 -13.65 -33.69
N VAL A 258 -22.72 -12.81 -33.82
CA VAL A 258 -22.15 -12.45 -35.14
C VAL A 258 -20.63 -12.27 -35.05
N GLY A 259 -19.93 -13.23 -35.67
CA GLY A 259 -18.90 -12.97 -36.68
C GLY A 259 -17.63 -12.22 -36.29
N ILE A 260 -16.55 -12.98 -36.07
CA ILE A 260 -15.16 -12.54 -36.16
C ILE A 260 -14.78 -12.30 -37.63
N PRO A 261 -14.09 -11.20 -37.98
CA PRO A 261 -13.21 -11.18 -39.14
C PRO A 261 -11.73 -11.15 -38.73
N VAL A 262 -11.00 -12.11 -39.28
CA VAL A 262 -9.54 -12.23 -39.29
C VAL A 262 -8.94 -11.14 -40.20
N PRO A 263 -7.80 -10.53 -39.86
CA PRO A 263 -6.90 -9.98 -40.85
C PRO A 263 -5.59 -10.79 -40.93
N LEU A 264 -5.42 -11.43 -42.08
CA LEU A 264 -4.12 -11.81 -42.63
C LEU A 264 -3.34 -10.53 -42.98
N GLY A 265 -2.04 -10.46 -42.70
CA GLY A 265 -1.23 -9.34 -43.19
C GLY A 265 0.16 -9.25 -42.60
N ARG A 266 1.11 -9.95 -43.24
CA ARG A 266 2.56 -9.85 -43.01
C ARG A 266 3.05 -8.43 -43.33
N GLY A 267 4.02 -7.95 -42.56
CA GLY A 267 4.71 -6.68 -42.84
C GLY A 267 5.88 -6.46 -41.88
N GLY A 268 7.00 -7.15 -42.14
CA GLY A 268 8.27 -6.89 -41.47
C GLY A 268 8.81 -5.52 -41.87
N CYS A 269 9.29 -4.75 -40.89
CA CYS A 269 10.05 -3.53 -41.13
C CYS A 269 11.37 -3.62 -40.38
N GLN A 270 12.46 -3.70 -41.15
CA GLN A 270 13.84 -3.84 -40.70
C GLN A 270 14.30 -2.59 -39.94
N CYS A 271 14.87 -2.81 -38.76
CA CYS A 271 15.67 -1.80 -38.07
C CYS A 271 16.96 -1.50 -38.84
N ARG A 272 17.09 -0.28 -39.38
CA ARG A 272 18.40 0.27 -39.78
C ARG A 272 19.20 0.65 -38.54
N ARG A 273 20.36 0.00 -38.38
CA ARG A 273 21.46 0.45 -37.52
C ARG A 273 22.03 1.75 -38.08
N HIS A 274 22.17 2.78 -37.26
CA HIS A 274 23.07 3.91 -37.51
C HIS A 274 24.33 3.70 -36.68
N ILE A 275 25.43 3.46 -37.38
CA ILE A 275 26.80 3.51 -36.87
C ILE A 275 27.28 4.95 -37.10
N TYR A 276 27.68 5.64 -36.05
CA TYR A 276 28.52 6.84 -36.16
C TYR A 276 29.95 6.44 -35.79
N GLY A 277 30.86 6.65 -36.74
CA GLY A 277 32.29 6.71 -36.49
C GLY A 277 32.70 8.10 -36.03
N ASN A 278 33.43 8.15 -34.92
CA ASN A 278 34.64 8.93 -34.63
C ASN A 278 34.98 8.73 -33.15
#